data_AF-A0A5N4DVT6-F1
#
_entry.id   AF-A0A5N4DVT6-F1
#
_cell.length_a   1.000
_cell.length_b   1.000
_cell.length_c   1.000
_cell.angle_alpha   90.00
_cell.angle_beta   90.00
_cell.angle_gamma   90.00
#
_symmetry.space_group_name_H-M   'P 1'
#
loop_
_entity.id
_entity.type
_entity.pdbx_description
1 polymer ?
#
loop_
_entity_poly.entity_id
_entity_poly.type
_entity_poly.pdbx_seq_one_letter_code
_entity_poly.pdbx_strand_id
1 'polypeptide(L)'
;MMLSDAAPGKLRVVHGDVLTFKVERAFPQSLKRCWEDDPPNVYIIGNLPFNVSTPLIIKWLENVSHRNGPFAYGRTQMMLTFQKEVAERLTATTGSKQRSRLSIMAQYLCDVQHILTIPGRAFIPKPE
;
A
#
# COMPACT_ATOMS: atom_id res chain seq x y z
N MET A 1 24.02 4.07 16.25
CA MET A 1 23.90 4.85 15.00
C MET A 1 22.47 4.70 14.54
N MET A 2 21.70 5.78 14.47
CA MET A 2 20.33 5.68 13.95
C MET A 2 20.41 5.44 12.44
N LEU A 3 19.45 4.70 11.88
CA LEU A 3 19.40 4.44 10.43
C LEU A 3 19.42 5.73 9.60
N SER A 4 18.86 6.83 10.13
CA SER A 4 18.92 8.17 9.53
C SER A 4 20.34 8.69 9.30
N ASP A 5 21.28 8.35 10.18
CA ASP A 5 22.66 8.84 10.14
C ASP A 5 23.44 8.18 9.00
N ALA A 6 22.99 7.00 8.56
CA ALA A 6 23.57 6.26 7.45
C ALA A 6 23.14 6.79 6.06
N ALA A 7 22.11 7.64 5.98
CA ALA A 7 21.60 8.19 4.72
C ALA A 7 21.14 9.68 4.84
N PRO A 8 22.08 10.62 5.04
CA PRO A 8 21.77 12.03 5.27
C PRO A 8 20.93 12.64 4.14
N GLY A 9 19.84 13.32 4.50
CA GLY A 9 18.95 14.01 3.55
C GLY A 9 18.09 13.10 2.65
N LYS A 10 18.27 11.77 2.72
CA LYS A 10 17.54 10.80 1.89
C LYS A 10 16.56 9.94 2.69
N LEU A 11 16.81 9.74 3.98
CA LEU A 11 15.96 8.93 4.84
C LEU A 11 15.37 9.77 5.97
N ARG A 12 14.04 9.75 6.08
CA ARG A 12 13.32 10.25 7.26
C ARG A 12 12.69 9.07 7.98
N VAL A 13 13.13 8.82 9.21
CA VAL A 13 12.53 7.80 10.08
C VAL A 13 11.49 8.47 10.95
N VAL A 14 10.30 7.88 11.00
CA VAL A 14 9.22 8.32 11.89
C VAL A 14 8.85 7.15 12.78
N HIS A 15 8.91 7.36 14.10
CA HIS A 15 8.41 6.39 15.06
C HIS A 15 6.92 6.65 15.30
N GLY A 16 6.06 5.73 14.87
CA GLY A 16 4.61 5.87 14.99
C GLY A 16 3.85 4.72 14.35
N ASP A 17 2.51 4.81 14.39
CA ASP A 17 1.61 3.82 13.81
C ASP A 17 1.14 4.27 12.42
N VAL A 18 1.39 3.42 11.41
CA VAL A 18 0.96 3.66 10.02
C VAL A 18 -0.56 3.79 9.87
N LEU A 19 -1.35 3.18 10.76
CA LEU A 19 -2.80 3.29 10.77
C LEU A 19 -3.29 4.69 11.18
N THR A 20 -2.47 5.50 11.84
CA THR A 20 -2.86 6.85 12.29
C THR A 20 -1.97 7.95 11.71
N PHE A 21 -0.85 7.58 11.09
CA PHE A 21 0.10 8.52 10.53
C PHE A 21 -0.51 9.31 9.35
N LYS A 22 -0.35 10.63 9.41
CA LYS A 22 -0.87 11.59 8.42
C LYS A 22 0.21 11.95 7.41
N VAL A 23 0.10 11.40 6.20
CA VAL A 23 1.07 11.59 5.11
C VAL A 23 0.76 12.78 4.20
N GLU A 24 -0.36 13.48 4.39
CA GLU A 24 -0.85 14.54 3.50
C GLU A 24 0.15 15.69 3.35
N ARG A 25 1.04 15.88 4.32
CA ARG A 25 2.10 16.90 4.32
C ARG A 25 3.49 16.30 4.41
N ALA A 26 3.63 15.00 4.14
CA ALA A 26 4.90 14.30 4.22
C ALA A 26 5.85 14.72 3.08
N PHE A 27 5.33 15.15 1.93
CA PHE A 27 6.09 15.48 0.72
C PHE A 27 5.79 16.89 0.20
N PRO A 28 6.67 17.48 -0.65
CA PRO A 28 6.42 18.77 -1.28
C PRO A 28 5.15 18.76 -2.13
N GLN A 29 4.40 19.88 -2.12
CA GLN A 29 3.19 20.04 -2.93
C GLN A 29 3.45 20.00 -4.43
N SER A 30 4.71 20.24 -4.86
CA SER A 30 5.11 20.13 -6.27
C SER A 30 5.01 18.71 -6.84
N LEU A 31 4.90 17.68 -5.99
CA LEU A 31 4.67 16.30 -6.42
C LEU A 31 3.19 15.98 -6.65
N LYS A 32 2.27 16.87 -6.23
CA LYS A 32 0.84 16.66 -6.40
C LYS A 32 0.46 16.73 -7.88
N ARG A 33 -0.39 15.81 -8.31
CA ARG A 33 -0.99 15.74 -9.65
C ARG A 33 -2.52 15.81 -9.55
N CYS A 34 -3.18 16.26 -10.61
CA CYS A 34 -4.64 16.10 -10.72
C CYS A 34 -4.97 14.61 -10.77
N TRP A 35 -6.20 14.24 -10.43
CA TRP A 35 -6.58 12.82 -10.36
C TRP A 35 -6.55 12.16 -11.74
N GLU A 36 -6.89 12.94 -12.74
CA GLU A 36 -7.02 12.57 -14.15
C GLU A 36 -5.67 12.54 -14.89
N ASP A 37 -4.62 13.14 -14.31
CA ASP A 37 -3.25 13.11 -14.85
C ASP A 37 -2.57 11.75 -14.59
N ASP A 38 -1.36 11.59 -15.13
CA ASP A 38 -0.46 10.51 -14.73
C ASP A 38 -0.21 10.48 -13.21
N PRO A 39 0.01 9.29 -12.63
CA PRO A 39 0.31 9.14 -11.21
C PRO A 39 1.46 10.06 -10.74
N PRO A 40 1.38 10.60 -9.51
CA PRO A 40 2.47 11.39 -8.96
C PRO A 40 3.73 10.54 -8.75
N ASN A 41 4.89 11.18 -8.66
CA ASN A 41 6.16 10.54 -8.25
C ASN A 41 6.17 10.26 -6.73
N VAL A 42 5.15 9.56 -6.25
CA VAL A 42 4.95 9.16 -4.86
C VAL A 42 4.55 7.69 -4.88
N TYR A 43 5.25 6.89 -4.08
CA TYR A 43 5.08 5.45 -4.02
C TYR A 43 4.92 5.02 -2.56
N ILE A 44 3.94 4.17 -2.30
CA ILE A 44 3.75 3.50 -1.02
C ILE A 44 4.28 2.08 -1.17
N ILE A 45 5.33 1.75 -0.43
CA ILE A 45 5.95 0.44 -0.46
C ILE A 45 5.92 -0.13 0.96
N GLY A 46 5.46 -1.36 1.12
CA GLY A 46 5.32 -1.95 2.44
C GLY A 46 5.34 -3.48 2.45
N ASN A 47 6.23 -4.04 3.26
CA ASN A 47 6.16 -5.43 3.70
C ASN A 47 5.59 -5.46 5.12
N LEU A 48 4.27 -5.50 5.22
CA LEU A 48 3.57 -5.28 6.49
C LEU A 48 3.22 -6.59 7.20
N PRO A 49 3.19 -6.60 8.54
CA PRO A 49 2.63 -7.71 9.30
C PRO A 49 1.21 -8.04 8.84
N PHE A 50 0.91 -9.32 8.72
CA PHE A 50 -0.33 -9.78 8.10
C PHE A 50 -1.59 -9.32 8.83
N ASN A 51 -1.54 -9.23 10.16
CA ASN A 51 -2.61 -8.70 11.01
C ASN A 51 -2.90 -7.20 10.78
N VAL A 52 -1.92 -6.42 10.33
CA VAL A 52 -2.08 -4.98 10.04
C VAL A 52 -2.43 -4.72 8.58
N SER A 53 -1.96 -5.59 7.68
CA SER A 53 -2.07 -5.39 6.23
C SER A 53 -3.52 -5.27 5.73
N THR A 54 -4.43 -6.14 6.20
CA THR A 54 -5.83 -6.15 5.75
C THR A 54 -6.62 -4.91 6.20
N PRO A 55 -6.60 -4.50 7.49
CA PRO A 55 -7.20 -3.23 7.90
C PRO A 55 -6.61 -2.02 7.16
N LEU A 56 -5.30 -2.03 6.91
CA LEU A 56 -4.64 -0.90 6.26
C LEU A 56 -5.03 -0.76 4.79
N ILE A 57 -5.12 -1.86 4.04
CA ILE A 57 -5.56 -1.78 2.63
C ILE A 57 -7.01 -1.33 2.52
N ILE A 58 -7.89 -1.76 3.43
CA ILE A 58 -9.29 -1.28 3.46
C ILE A 58 -9.33 0.23 3.69
N LYS A 59 -8.56 0.72 4.67
CA LYS A 59 -8.43 2.16 4.94
C LYS A 59 -7.89 2.92 3.73
N TRP A 60 -6.86 2.39 3.05
CA TRP A 60 -6.31 3.04 1.86
C TRP A 60 -7.29 3.03 0.68
N LEU A 61 -8.06 1.97 0.47
CA LEU A 61 -9.13 1.97 -0.54
C LEU A 61 -10.19 3.03 -0.21
N GLU A 62 -10.57 3.20 1.05
CA GLU A 62 -11.43 4.31 1.47
C GLU A 62 -10.78 5.68 1.18
N ASN A 63 -9.47 5.82 1.40
CA ASN A 63 -8.75 7.06 1.09
C ASN A 63 -8.63 7.31 -0.42
N VAL A 64 -8.53 6.27 -1.25
CA VAL A 64 -8.61 6.38 -2.72
C VAL A 64 -9.96 6.93 -3.12
N SER A 65 -11.06 6.34 -2.60
CA SER A 65 -12.43 6.78 -2.88
C SER A 65 -12.65 8.26 -2.53
N HIS A 66 -12.15 8.68 -1.35
CA HIS A 66 -12.26 10.06 -0.88
C HIS A 66 -11.16 11.01 -1.40
N ARG A 67 -10.21 10.51 -2.21
CA ARG A 67 -9.06 11.27 -2.72
C ARG A 67 -8.29 12.02 -1.63
N ASN A 68 -8.11 11.39 -0.47
CA ASN A 68 -7.47 11.98 0.71
C ASN A 68 -6.31 11.13 1.22
N GLY A 69 -5.70 11.50 2.35
CA GLY A 69 -4.55 10.77 2.89
C GLY A 69 -3.37 10.75 1.90
N PRO A 70 -2.76 9.58 1.63
CA PRO A 70 -1.70 9.46 0.63
C PRO A 70 -2.14 9.83 -0.80
N PHE A 71 -3.44 9.76 -1.08
CA PHE A 71 -4.02 10.00 -2.41
C PHE A 71 -4.41 11.47 -2.62
N ALA A 72 -4.18 12.33 -1.63
CA ALA A 72 -4.26 13.78 -1.79
C ALA A 72 -3.20 14.33 -2.77
N TYR A 73 -2.16 13.54 -3.08
CA TYR A 73 -1.14 13.84 -4.09
C TYR A 73 -1.55 13.40 -5.51
N GLY A 74 -2.67 12.71 -5.68
CA GLY A 74 -3.09 12.09 -6.94
C GLY A 74 -3.21 10.57 -6.81
N ARG A 75 -3.20 9.85 -7.94
CA ARG A 75 -3.29 8.37 -8.00
C ARG A 75 -1.99 7.67 -7.57
N THR A 76 -1.51 7.98 -6.37
CA THR A 76 -0.30 7.43 -5.73
C THR A 76 -0.27 5.90 -5.83
N GLN A 77 0.85 5.35 -6.30
CA GLN A 77 0.98 3.91 -6.54
C GLN A 77 1.33 3.15 -5.26
N MET A 78 0.87 1.89 -5.18
CA MET A 78 1.10 1.01 -4.03
C MET A 78 1.78 -0.29 -4.48
N MET A 79 2.84 -0.69 -3.77
CA MET A 79 3.48 -2.01 -3.88
C MET A 79 3.56 -2.64 -2.50
N LEU A 80 2.70 -3.62 -2.26
CA LEU A 80 2.44 -4.16 -0.92
C LEU A 80 2.60 -5.68 -0.91
N THR A 81 3.14 -6.20 0.19
CA THR A 81 3.20 -7.64 0.45
C THR A 81 2.06 -8.04 1.37
N PHE A 82 1.38 -9.14 1.04
CA PHE A 82 0.29 -9.72 1.82
C PHE A 82 0.51 -11.23 1.99
N GLN A 83 -0.26 -11.86 2.89
CA GLN A 83 -0.39 -13.33 2.84
C GLN A 83 -0.93 -13.73 1.47
N LYS A 84 -0.48 -14.89 0.99
CA LYS A 84 -0.85 -15.42 -0.33
C LYS A 84 -2.37 -15.39 -0.57
N GLU A 85 -3.16 -15.86 0.39
CA GLU A 85 -4.63 -15.86 0.27
C GLU A 85 -5.23 -14.47 0.12
N VAL A 86 -4.67 -13.46 0.81
CA VAL A 86 -5.16 -12.07 0.73
C VAL A 86 -4.82 -11.46 -0.62
N ALA A 87 -3.61 -11.70 -1.14
CA ALA A 87 -3.22 -11.30 -2.48
C ALA A 87 -4.13 -11.96 -3.55
N GLU A 88 -4.38 -13.27 -3.42
CA GLU A 88 -5.30 -13.99 -4.30
C GLU A 88 -6.72 -13.43 -4.26
N ARG A 89 -7.23 -13.06 -3.08
CA ARG A 89 -8.53 -12.40 -2.94
C ARG A 89 -8.55 -11.02 -3.60
N LEU A 90 -7.52 -10.20 -3.43
CA LEU A 90 -7.43 -8.86 -4.04
C LEU A 90 -7.51 -8.92 -5.57
N THR A 91 -6.89 -9.93 -6.18
CA THR A 91 -6.84 -10.09 -7.65
C THR A 91 -7.86 -11.09 -8.20
N ALA A 92 -8.77 -11.63 -7.37
CA ALA A 92 -9.72 -12.65 -7.80
C ALA A 92 -10.74 -12.11 -8.82
N THR A 93 -10.80 -12.74 -10.00
CA THR A 93 -11.76 -12.44 -11.07
C THR A 93 -13.14 -13.04 -10.81
N THR A 94 -14.13 -12.65 -11.62
CA THR A 94 -15.50 -13.21 -11.59
C THR A 94 -15.49 -14.72 -11.79
N GLY A 95 -16.22 -15.46 -10.95
CA GLY A 95 -16.27 -16.93 -10.98
C GLY A 95 -15.18 -17.63 -10.17
N SER A 96 -14.15 -16.91 -9.70
CA SER A 96 -13.16 -17.48 -8.77
C SER A 96 -13.76 -17.74 -7.38
N LYS A 97 -13.41 -18.87 -6.77
CA LYS A 97 -13.76 -19.18 -5.37
C LYS A 97 -13.17 -18.19 -4.36
N GLN A 98 -12.10 -17.49 -4.73
CA GLN A 98 -11.46 -16.47 -3.90
C GLN A 98 -12.11 -15.08 -4.05
N ARG A 99 -13.08 -14.93 -4.96
CA ARG A 99 -13.76 -13.64 -5.14
C ARG A 99 -14.56 -13.30 -3.90
N SER A 100 -14.32 -12.12 -3.37
CA SER A 100 -14.88 -11.65 -2.11
C SER A 100 -15.18 -10.16 -2.18
N ARG A 101 -15.74 -9.61 -1.09
CA ARG A 101 -15.96 -8.16 -0.94
C ARG A 101 -14.67 -7.36 -1.18
N LEU A 102 -13.54 -7.89 -0.71
CA LEU A 102 -12.23 -7.25 -0.88
C LEU A 102 -11.83 -7.14 -2.36
N SER A 103 -12.11 -8.17 -3.15
CA SER A 103 -11.88 -8.17 -4.60
C SER A 103 -12.63 -7.02 -5.27
N ILE A 104 -13.91 -6.85 -4.94
CA ILE A 104 -14.77 -5.81 -5.54
C ILE A 104 -14.26 -4.43 -5.17
N MET A 105 -14.01 -4.17 -3.88
CA MET A 105 -13.56 -2.86 -3.41
C MET A 105 -12.24 -2.45 -4.07
N ALA A 106 -11.28 -3.39 -4.14
CA ALA A 106 -9.97 -3.11 -4.71
C ALA A 106 -10.04 -2.88 -6.23
N GLN A 107 -10.70 -3.79 -6.97
CA GLN A 107 -10.77 -3.74 -8.43
C GLN A 107 -11.69 -2.63 -8.95
N TYR A 108 -12.65 -2.15 -8.15
CA TYR A 108 -13.48 -1.01 -8.51
C TYR A 108 -12.70 0.31 -8.45
N LEU A 109 -11.76 0.44 -7.51
CA LEU A 109 -11.02 1.67 -7.26
C LEU A 109 -9.63 1.69 -7.89
N CYS A 110 -9.04 0.52 -8.17
CA CYS A 110 -7.66 0.38 -8.59
C CYS A 110 -7.51 -0.71 -9.67
N ASP A 111 -6.51 -0.56 -10.52
CA ASP A 111 -5.94 -1.69 -11.25
C ASP A 111 -5.03 -2.48 -10.30
N VAL A 112 -5.34 -3.76 -10.09
CA VAL A 112 -4.72 -4.60 -9.06
C VAL A 112 -4.05 -5.80 -9.71
N GLN A 113 -2.73 -5.91 -9.53
CA GLN A 113 -1.92 -6.95 -10.14
C GLN A 113 -1.11 -7.72 -9.09
N HIS A 114 -1.10 -9.04 -9.20
CA HIS A 114 -0.23 -9.90 -8.40
C HIS A 114 1.10 -10.07 -9.13
N ILE A 115 2.14 -9.42 -8.61
CA ILE A 115 3.45 -9.37 -9.27
C ILE A 115 4.26 -10.64 -9.06
N LEU A 116 4.40 -11.07 -7.80
CA LEU A 116 5.22 -12.24 -7.44
C LEU A 116 4.79 -12.83 -6.09
N THR A 117 5.03 -14.14 -5.92
CA THR A 117 4.88 -14.85 -4.65
C THR A 117 6.26 -15.13 -4.04
N ILE A 118 6.51 -14.58 -2.85
CA ILE A 118 7.75 -14.82 -2.10
C ILE A 118 7.59 -16.12 -1.29
N PRO A 119 8.52 -17.09 -1.39
CA PRO A 119 8.42 -18.31 -0.61
C PRO A 119 8.65 -18.02 0.87
N GLY A 120 7.86 -18.62 1.77
CA GLY A 120 7.94 -18.39 3.22
C GLY A 120 9.34 -18.56 3.81
N ARG A 121 10.17 -19.44 3.22
CA ARG A 121 11.58 -19.64 3.61
C ARG A 121 12.48 -18.41 3.49
N ALA A 122 12.04 -17.36 2.76
CA ALA A 122 12.78 -16.11 2.61
C ALA A 122 12.55 -15.12 3.77
N PHE A 123 11.63 -15.42 4.69
CA PHE A 123 11.30 -14.58 5.83
C PHE A 123 11.90 -15.15 7.13
N ILE A 124 12.21 -14.26 8.08
CA ILE A 124 12.73 -14.60 9.41
C ILE A 124 11.91 -13.83 10.46
N PRO A 125 11.21 -14.52 11.39
CA PRO A 125 10.97 -15.96 11.39
C PRO A 125 10.14 -16.39 10.17
N LYS A 126 10.24 -17.67 9.80
CA LYS A 126 9.43 -18.23 8.72
C LYS A 126 7.95 -18.15 9.13
N PRO A 127 7.08 -17.52 8.33
CA PRO A 127 5.63 -17.54 8.55
C PRO A 127 5.07 -18.94 8.28
N GLU A 128 3.96 -19.27 8.96
CA GLU A 128 3.21 -20.51 8.76
C GLU A 128 2.63 -20.63 7.35
#